data_AF-A0A379AJ59-F1
#
_entry.id   AF-A0A379AJ59-F1
#
_cell.length_a   1.000
_cell.length_b   1.000
_cell.length_c   1.000
_cell.angle_alpha   90.00
_cell.angle_beta   90.00
_cell.angle_gamma   90.00
#
_symmetry.space_group_name_H-M   'P 1'
#
loop_
_entity.id
_entity.type
_entity.pdbx_description
1 polymer ?
#
loop_
_entity_poly.entity_id
_entity_poly.type
_entity_poly.pdbx_seq_one_letter_code
_entity_poly.pdbx_strand_id
1 'polypeptide(L)'
;MSPKQAAFIHASLLQVQRALAERGIELHYQACHAFSDSIDALLQFCAKQQVDQLFYNYQYEVNERQRDAEAEKRLDESGRDLPGL
;
A
#
# COMPACT_ATOMS: atom_id res chain seq x y z
N MET A 1 -10.21 4.59 -15.32
CA MET A 1 -10.88 5.33 -14.23
C MET A 1 -11.47 6.61 -14.81
N SER A 2 -12.68 7.01 -14.41
CA SER A 2 -13.28 8.28 -14.85
C SER A 2 -12.60 9.49 -14.18
N PRO A 3 -12.48 10.65 -14.85
CA PRO A 3 -11.92 11.86 -14.24
C PRO A 3 -12.61 12.28 -12.93
N LYS A 4 -13.93 12.08 -12.82
CA LYS A 4 -14.68 12.37 -11.59
C LYS A 4 -14.29 11.44 -10.44
N GLN A 5 -14.07 10.15 -10.74
CA GLN A 5 -13.61 9.18 -9.75
C GLN A 5 -12.20 9.51 -9.26
N ALA A 6 -11.30 9.90 -10.18
CA ALA A 6 -9.94 10.31 -9.82
C ALA A 6 -9.94 11.55 -8.92
N ALA A 7 -10.74 12.57 -9.26
CA ALA A 7 -10.88 13.77 -8.44
C ALA A 7 -11.42 13.46 -7.03
N PHE A 8 -12.41 12.55 -6.94
CA PHE A 8 -12.96 12.10 -5.67
C PHE A 8 -11.90 11.39 -4.82
N ILE A 9 -11.18 10.42 -5.39
CA ILE A 9 -10.12 9.69 -4.69
C ILE A 9 -9.04 10.65 -4.18
N HIS A 10 -8.61 11.60 -5.01
CA HIS A 10 -7.62 12.60 -4.61
C HIS A 10 -8.11 13.47 -3.44
N ALA A 11 -9.36 13.96 -3.49
CA ALA A 11 -9.93 14.74 -2.41
C ALA A 11 -10.02 13.93 -1.10
N SER A 12 -10.41 12.66 -1.17
CA SER A 12 -10.43 11.75 -0.03
C SER A 12 -9.03 11.50 0.53
N LEU A 13 -8.02 11.33 -0.32
CA LEU A 13 -6.62 11.13 0.10
C LEU A 13 -6.11 12.32 0.93
N LEU A 14 -6.41 13.56 0.50
CA LEU A 14 -6.05 14.78 1.24
C LEU A 14 -6.78 14.90 2.59
N GLN A 15 -7.98 14.35 2.70
CA GLN A 15 -8.68 14.28 3.99
C GLN A 15 -8.02 13.27 4.92
N VAL A 16 -7.69 12.07 4.42
CA VAL A 16 -7.00 11.04 5.19
C VAL A 16 -5.63 11.52 5.65
N GLN A 17 -4.84 12.17 4.78
CA GLN A 17 -3.53 12.71 5.14
C GLN A 17 -3.60 13.67 6.34
N ARG A 18 -4.58 14.57 6.34
CA ARG A 18 -4.79 15.51 7.45
C ARG A 18 -5.19 14.79 8.74
N ALA A 19 -6.13 13.86 8.66
CA ALA A 19 -6.58 13.09 9.81
C ALA A 19 -5.48 12.21 10.41
N LEU A 20 -4.57 11.67 9.59
CA LEU A 20 -3.38 10.94 10.04
C LEU A 20 -2.35 11.88 10.68
N ALA A 21 -2.11 13.05 10.10
CA ALA A 21 -1.18 14.04 10.64
C ALA A 21 -1.62 14.56 12.03
N GLU A 22 -2.92 14.74 12.26
CA GLU A 22 -3.49 15.06 13.58
C GLU A 22 -3.18 13.99 14.64
N ARG A 23 -2.85 12.77 14.20
CA ARG A 23 -2.50 11.62 15.04
C ARG A 23 -0.99 11.35 15.08
N GLY A 24 -0.19 12.19 14.43
CA GLY A 24 1.25 12.00 14.31
C GLY A 24 1.64 10.84 13.37
N ILE A 25 0.74 10.44 12.47
CA ILE A 25 1.00 9.38 11.48
C ILE A 25 1.25 10.04 10.13
N GLU A 26 2.42 9.79 9.53
CA GLU A 26 2.75 10.30 8.19
C GLU A 26 2.12 9.42 7.10
N LEU A 27 1.48 10.05 6.11
CA LEU A 27 1.02 9.36 4.91
C LEU A 27 2.11 9.46 3.83
N HIS A 28 2.71 8.33 3.46
CA HIS A 28 3.66 8.26 2.36
C HIS A 28 2.94 7.97 1.03
N TYR A 29 3.31 8.70 -0.01
CA TYR A 29 2.78 8.54 -1.37
C TYR A 29 3.88 8.12 -2.34
N GLN A 30 3.60 7.10 -3.15
CA GLN A 30 4.48 6.62 -4.21
C GLN A 30 3.66 6.38 -5.48
N ALA A 31 4.01 7.10 -6.55
CA ALA A 31 3.47 6.83 -7.88
C ALA A 31 4.21 5.67 -8.53
N CYS A 32 3.47 4.78 -9.19
CA CYS A 32 3.98 3.63 -9.93
C CYS A 32 3.36 3.60 -11.33
N HIS A 33 4.05 3.02 -12.32
CA HIS A 33 3.58 2.99 -13.71
C HIS A 33 2.71 1.77 -14.01
N ALA A 34 3.07 0.61 -13.47
CA ALA A 34 2.31 -0.63 -13.57
C ALA A 34 1.92 -1.19 -12.19
N PHE A 35 0.97 -2.13 -12.20
CA PHE A 35 0.56 -2.85 -11.00
C PHE A 35 1.71 -3.66 -10.37
N SER A 36 2.56 -4.30 -11.18
CA SER A 36 3.74 -5.05 -10.71
C SER A 36 4.72 -4.16 -9.96
N ASP A 37 4.92 -2.93 -10.43
CA ASP A 37 5.87 -1.97 -9.86
C ASP A 37 5.48 -1.59 -8.41
N SER A 38 4.21 -1.71 -8.06
CA SER A 38 3.72 -1.42 -6.70
C SER A 38 4.30 -2.38 -5.66
N ILE A 39 4.56 -3.64 -6.03
CA ILE A 39 5.15 -4.64 -5.13
C ILE A 39 6.63 -4.31 -4.89
N ASP A 40 7.37 -3.97 -5.94
CA ASP A 40 8.78 -3.56 -5.81
C ASP A 40 8.91 -2.28 -4.99
N ALA A 41 8.03 -1.30 -5.22
CA ALA A 41 7.99 -0.07 -4.45
C ALA A 41 7.68 -0.32 -2.97
N LEU A 42 6.73 -1.23 -2.67
CA LEU A 42 6.38 -1.62 -1.31
C LEU A 42 7.58 -2.27 -0.60
N LEU A 43 8.23 -3.24 -1.24
CA LEU A 43 9.41 -3.93 -0.66
C LEU A 43 10.56 -2.96 -0.40
N GLN A 44 10.84 -2.06 -1.35
CA GLN A 44 11.87 -1.02 -1.19
C GLN A 44 11.52 -0.05 -0.06
N PHE A 45 10.25 0.34 0.06
CA PHE A 45 9.79 1.20 1.14
C PHE A 45 9.95 0.51 2.49
N CYS A 46 9.49 -0.73 2.63
CA CYS A 46 9.67 -1.54 3.83
C CYS A 46 11.16 -1.64 4.17
N ALA A 47 12.02 -1.95 3.20
CA ALA A 47 13.48 -2.01 3.38
C ALA A 47 14.06 -0.71 3.94
N LYS A 48 13.71 0.43 3.34
CA LYS A 48 14.20 1.74 3.73
C LYS A 48 13.73 2.17 5.12
N GLN A 49 12.47 1.87 5.46
CA GLN A 49 11.85 2.27 6.72
C GLN A 49 12.00 1.22 7.84
N GLN A 50 12.68 0.10 7.55
CA GLN A 50 12.85 -1.03 8.47
C GLN A 50 11.54 -1.58 9.03
N VAL A 51 10.49 -1.63 8.19
CA VAL A 51 9.15 -2.15 8.57
C VAL A 51 9.20 -3.64 8.86
N ASP A 52 8.85 -4.03 10.08
CA ASP A 52 8.76 -5.42 10.52
C ASP A 52 7.40 -6.06 10.23
N GLN A 53 6.33 -5.26 10.25
CA GLN A 53 4.95 -5.70 10.06
C GLN A 53 4.18 -4.83 9.06
N LEU A 54 3.42 -5.46 8.18
CA LEU A 54 2.53 -4.79 7.23
C LEU A 54 1.07 -5.13 7.52
N PHE A 55 0.21 -4.09 7.55
CA PHE A 55 -1.23 -4.23 7.71
C PHE A 55 -1.93 -3.58 6.52
N TYR A 56 -2.92 -4.27 5.96
CA TYR A 56 -3.68 -3.77 4.82
C TYR A 56 -5.14 -4.27 4.84
N ASN A 57 -6.01 -3.59 4.09
CA ASN A 57 -7.40 -4.01 3.92
C ASN A 57 -7.52 -4.91 2.69
N TYR A 58 -8.20 -6.04 2.83
CA TYR A 58 -8.44 -6.95 1.70
C TYR A 58 -9.28 -6.30 0.61
N GLN A 59 -8.90 -6.58 -0.63
CA GLN A 59 -9.66 -6.27 -1.83
C GLN A 59 -10.09 -7.60 -2.49
N TYR A 60 -11.27 -7.64 -3.08
CA TYR A 60 -11.88 -8.90 -3.53
C TYR A 60 -11.70 -9.16 -5.01
N GLU A 61 -11.35 -8.12 -5.76
CA GLU A 61 -11.07 -8.16 -7.18
C GLU A 61 -9.85 -9.05 -7.50
N VAL A 62 -9.91 -9.77 -8.63
CA VAL A 62 -8.93 -10.83 -8.95
C VAL A 62 -7.50 -10.29 -9.05
N ASN A 63 -7.33 -9.12 -9.67
CA ASN A 63 -6.00 -8.54 -9.88
C ASN A 63 -5.37 -8.13 -8.53
N GLU A 64 -6.18 -7.56 -7.64
CA GLU A 64 -5.80 -7.14 -6.31
C GLU A 64 -5.46 -8.35 -5.44
N ARG A 65 -6.26 -9.43 -5.49
CA ARG A 65 -5.94 -10.68 -4.79
C ARG A 65 -4.65 -11.32 -5.28
N GLN A 66 -4.38 -11.29 -6.59
CA GLN A 66 -3.13 -11.82 -7.15
C GLN A 66 -1.93 -10.96 -6.74
N ARG A 67 -2.08 -9.63 -6.75
CA ARG A 67 -1.06 -8.70 -6.26
C ARG A 67 -0.75 -8.96 -4.79
N ASP A 68 -1.79 -9.08 -3.97
CA ASP A 68 -1.64 -9.28 -2.53
C ASP A 68 -0.91 -10.60 -2.29
N ALA A 69 -1.37 -11.72 -2.86
CA ALA A 69 -0.69 -13.02 -2.71
C ALA A 69 0.81 -13.01 -3.13
N GLU A 70 1.16 -12.30 -4.21
CA GLU A 70 2.56 -12.14 -4.63
C GLU A 70 3.35 -11.25 -3.67
N ALA A 71 2.75 -10.17 -3.16
CA ALA A 71 3.38 -9.30 -2.17
C ALA A 71 3.64 -10.06 -0.86
N GLU A 72 2.68 -10.88 -0.40
CA GLU A 72 2.84 -11.70 0.80
C GLU A 72 4.02 -12.65 0.66
N LYS A 73 4.04 -13.41 -0.44
CA LYS A 73 5.14 -14.33 -0.74
C LYS A 73 6.52 -13.65 -0.73
N ARG A 74 6.65 -12.47 -1.36
CA ARG A 74 7.93 -11.77 -1.44
C ARG A 74 8.34 -11.10 -0.12
N LEU A 75 7.38 -10.69 0.70
CA LEU A 75 7.64 -10.15 2.04
C LEU A 75 8.16 -11.26 2.97
N ASP A 76 7.54 -12.43 2.93
CA ASP A 76 7.96 -13.61 3.70
C ASP A 76 9.39 -14.03 3.32
N GLU A 77 9.70 -14.09 2.03
CA GLU A 77 11.06 -14.38 1.53
C GLU A 77 12.11 -13.34 1.99
N SER A 78 11.67 -12.11 2.27
CA SER A 78 12.54 -11.03 2.78
C SER A 78 12.69 -11.02 4.31
N GLY A 79 12.06 -11.97 5.02
CA GLY A 79 12.10 -12.08 6.48
C GLY A 79 11.25 -11.03 7.20
N ARG A 80 10.24 -10.47 6.54
CA ARG A 80 9.26 -9.54 7.14
C ARG A 80 7.97 -10.30 7.35
N ASP A 81 7.40 -10.18 8.54
CA ASP A 81 6.22 -10.92 8.90
C ASP A 81 4.99 -10.12 8.51
N LEU A 82 4.10 -10.73 7.74
CA LEU A 82 2.72 -10.28 7.67
C LEU A 82 2.00 -10.96 8.82
N PRO A 83 1.68 -10.25 9.91
CA PRO A 83 0.96 -10.87 11.01
C PRO A 83 -0.33 -11.46 10.44
N GLY A 84 -0.43 -12.79 10.49
CA GLY A 84 -1.61 -13.51 10.06
C GLY A 84 -2.81 -12.92 10.78
N LEU A 85 -3.76 -12.37 10.02
CA LEU A 85 -5.07 -11.98 10.52
C LEU A 85 -5.89 -13.22 10.89
#